data_AF-A0A833Z312-F1
#
_entry.id   AF-A0A833Z312-F1
#
_cell.length_a   1.000
_cell.length_b   1.000
_cell.length_c   1.000
_cell.angle_alpha   90.00
_cell.angle_beta   90.00
_cell.angle_gamma   90.00
#
_symmetry.space_group_name_H-M   'P 1'
#
loop_
_entity.id
_entity.type
_entity.pdbx_description
1 polymer ?
#
loop_
_entity_poly.entity_id
_entity_poly.type
_entity_poly.pdbx_seq_one_letter_code
_entity_poly.pdbx_strand_id
1 'polypeptide(L)'
;MQEKLQNFAQMPAHRDTDSCIVALLSHGVEGGVYGVDGKVLQLQEVFRLFDNANCPSLQNKPKMFFVQACRGDETDRGVDQQDGRSHAGSPGCEESDAGRQELLKMRLPTRSDMICGYACLKGTAAMRNTKRGSWYIEALAQVFSERACDTHVADMLVTVTA
;
A
#
# COMPACT_ATOMS: atom_id res chain seq x y z
N MET A 1 11.71 15.05 2.20
CA MET A 1 10.86 13.84 2.30
C MET A 1 11.70 12.58 2.49
N GLN A 2 12.68 12.32 1.63
CA GLN A 2 13.56 11.15 1.69
C GLN A 2 14.26 10.94 3.05
N GLU A 3 14.90 11.98 3.59
CA GLU A 3 15.58 11.90 4.89
C GLU A 3 14.62 11.49 6.03
N LYS A 4 13.39 12.01 6.03
CA LYS A 4 12.38 11.65 7.04
C LYS A 4 11.96 10.18 6.93
N LEU A 5 11.83 9.66 5.70
CA LEU A 5 11.54 8.24 5.47
C LEU A 5 12.72 7.36 5.89
N GLN A 6 13.96 7.79 5.63
CA GLN A 6 15.16 7.08 6.09
C GLN A 6 15.22 7.03 7.62
N ASN A 7 15.03 8.17 8.29
CA ASN A 7 15.03 8.24 9.74
C ASN A 7 13.90 7.39 10.33
N PHE A 8 12.71 7.41 9.73
CA PHE A 8 11.59 6.57 10.16
C PHE A 8 11.90 5.07 9.97
N ALA A 9 12.44 4.66 8.82
CA ALA A 9 12.82 3.26 8.57
C ALA A 9 13.88 2.74 9.56
N GLN A 10 14.70 3.62 10.13
CA GLN A 10 15.76 3.27 11.08
C GLN A 10 15.34 3.36 12.56
N MET A 11 14.08 3.66 12.86
CA MET A 11 13.62 3.79 14.24
C MET A 11 13.81 2.49 15.04
N PRO A 12 14.48 2.53 16.21
CA PRO A 12 14.63 1.35 17.07
C PRO A 12 13.30 0.77 17.54
N ALA A 13 12.28 1.63 17.70
CA ALA A 13 10.93 1.27 18.12
C ALA A 13 10.28 0.20 17.23
N HIS A 14 10.69 0.07 15.97
CA HIS A 14 10.19 -0.97 15.07
C HIS A 14 10.44 -2.39 15.57
N ARG A 15 11.37 -2.59 16.51
CA ARG A 15 11.58 -3.88 17.17
C ARG A 15 10.37 -4.30 17.99
N ASP A 16 9.69 -3.33 18.58
CA ASP A 16 8.61 -3.52 19.57
C ASP A 16 7.21 -3.25 18.97
N THR A 17 7.10 -2.90 17.70
CA THR A 17 5.81 -2.74 17.00
C THR A 17 5.41 -4.01 16.24
N ASP A 18 4.12 -4.17 15.95
CA ASP A 18 3.62 -5.31 15.18
C ASP A 18 3.60 -5.05 13.67
N SER A 19 3.54 -3.78 13.27
CA SER A 19 3.45 -3.37 11.86
C SER A 19 3.93 -1.94 11.65
N CYS A 20 3.97 -1.52 10.39
CA CYS A 20 4.32 -0.17 9.98
C CYS A 20 3.37 0.32 8.88
N ILE A 21 2.99 1.59 8.93
CA ILE A 21 2.18 2.26 7.91
C ILE A 21 2.91 3.50 7.41
N VAL A 22 3.00 3.65 6.09
CA VAL A 22 3.51 4.85 5.42
C VAL A 22 2.44 5.38 4.47
N ALA A 23 1.89 6.56 4.78
CA ALA A 23 0.93 7.24 3.94
C ALA A 23 1.60 8.43 3.21
N LEU A 24 1.56 8.42 1.87
CA LEU A 24 2.11 9.47 1.01
C LEU A 24 0.97 10.17 0.26
N LEU A 25 0.72 11.44 0.60
CA LEU A 25 -0.34 12.25 0.02
C LEU A 25 0.30 13.50 -0.63
N SER A 26 0.36 13.56 -1.95
CA SER A 26 0.91 14.72 -2.68
C SER A 26 0.45 14.71 -4.15
N HIS A 27 0.96 15.66 -4.94
CA HIS A 27 1.02 15.49 -6.39
C HIS A 27 1.95 14.33 -6.73
N GLY A 28 1.70 13.68 -7.87
CA GLY A 28 2.50 12.56 -8.31
C GLY A 28 2.66 12.52 -9.82
N VAL A 29 3.51 11.59 -10.22
CA VAL A 29 3.67 11.12 -11.59
C VAL A 29 3.70 9.60 -11.53
N GLU A 30 3.71 8.93 -12.67
CA GLU A 30 3.84 7.48 -12.69
C GLU A 30 5.10 7.02 -11.91
N GLY A 31 4.88 6.30 -10.80
CA GLY A 31 5.94 5.71 -9.98
C GLY A 31 6.61 6.66 -8.98
N GLY A 32 6.16 7.92 -8.85
CA GLY A 32 6.80 8.91 -8.00
C GLY A 32 5.85 9.93 -7.38
N VAL A 33 6.31 10.55 -6.29
CA VAL A 33 5.55 11.54 -5.51
C VAL A 33 6.38 12.83 -5.40
N TYR A 34 5.76 13.99 -5.61
CA TYR A 34 6.46 15.27 -5.50
C TYR A 34 6.64 15.71 -4.05
N GLY A 35 7.85 16.15 -3.72
CA GLY A 35 8.16 16.93 -2.53
C GLY A 35 7.85 18.40 -2.71
N VAL A 36 7.78 19.13 -1.60
CA VAL A 36 7.59 20.59 -1.58
C VAL A 36 8.74 21.36 -2.23
N ASP A 37 9.90 20.71 -2.36
CA ASP A 37 11.09 21.21 -3.06
C ASP A 37 11.02 20.98 -4.59
N GLY A 38 9.90 20.48 -5.09
CA GLY A 38 9.68 20.15 -6.51
C GLY A 38 10.40 18.89 -6.98
N LYS A 39 11.13 18.19 -6.10
CA LYS A 39 11.82 16.96 -6.44
C LYS A 39 10.87 15.76 -6.38
N VAL A 40 11.08 14.80 -7.26
CA VAL A 40 10.32 13.54 -7.26
C VAL A 40 11.02 12.54 -6.35
N LEU A 41 10.26 11.99 -5.40
CA LEU A 41 10.63 10.81 -4.64
C LEU A 41 10.08 9.58 -5.36
N GLN A 42 10.98 8.68 -5.78
CA GLN A 42 10.58 7.45 -6.45
C GLN A 42 10.02 6.45 -5.44
N LEU A 43 8.83 5.90 -5.71
CA LEU A 43 8.19 4.92 -4.82
C LEU A 43 9.03 3.67 -4.63
N GLN A 44 9.78 3.26 -5.66
CA GLN A 44 10.73 2.15 -5.58
C GLN A 44 11.83 2.39 -4.55
N GLU A 45 12.27 3.64 -4.38
CA GLU A 45 13.24 3.99 -3.33
C GLU A 45 12.60 3.91 -1.96
N VAL A 46 11.35 4.33 -1.82
CA VAL A 46 10.58 4.18 -0.58
C VAL A 46 10.49 2.70 -0.21
N PHE A 47 10.00 1.84 -1.11
CA PHE A 47 9.87 0.40 -0.82
C PHE A 47 11.22 -0.24 -0.47
N ARG A 48 12.31 0.19 -1.11
CA ARG A 48 13.66 -0.27 -0.78
C ARG A 48 14.07 0.09 0.65
N LEU A 49 13.72 1.28 1.16
CA LEU A 49 14.05 1.67 2.54
C LEU A 49 13.45 0.74 3.59
N PHE A 50 12.27 0.18 3.31
CA PHE A 50 11.54 -0.69 4.24
C PHE A 50 11.64 -2.17 3.90
N ASP A 51 12.47 -2.54 2.93
CA ASP A 51 12.66 -3.94 2.57
C ASP A 51 13.40 -4.70 3.69
N ASN A 52 13.34 -6.03 3.65
CA ASN A 52 13.89 -6.86 4.73
C ASN A 52 15.41 -6.70 4.90
N ALA A 53 16.13 -6.26 3.86
CA ALA A 53 17.56 -6.02 3.94
C ALA A 53 17.88 -4.66 4.57
N ASN A 54 17.10 -3.62 4.25
CA ASN A 54 17.35 -2.25 4.69
C ASN A 54 16.62 -1.87 5.99
N CYS A 55 15.56 -2.59 6.36
CA CYS A 55 14.83 -2.42 7.62
C CYS A 55 14.64 -3.77 8.36
N PRO A 56 15.71 -4.35 8.95
CA PRO A 56 15.63 -5.66 9.61
C PRO A 56 14.64 -5.72 10.77
N SER A 57 14.40 -4.59 11.45
CA SER A 57 13.45 -4.48 12.56
C SER A 57 12.00 -4.75 12.15
N LEU A 58 11.67 -4.62 10.86
CA LEU A 58 10.35 -4.88 10.29
C LEU A 58 10.27 -6.19 9.48
N GLN A 59 11.26 -7.09 9.60
CA GLN A 59 11.18 -8.41 8.97
C GLN A 59 10.02 -9.23 9.54
N ASN A 60 9.25 -9.88 8.67
CA ASN A 60 8.04 -10.64 9.02
C ASN A 60 6.93 -9.81 9.67
N LYS A 61 7.02 -8.47 9.61
CA LYS A 61 6.00 -7.54 10.09
C LYS A 61 5.32 -6.88 8.89
N PRO A 62 3.97 -6.75 8.87
CA PRO A 62 3.27 -6.06 7.78
C PRO A 62 3.73 -4.60 7.61
N LYS A 63 4.04 -4.24 6.37
CA LYS A 63 4.49 -2.93 5.91
C LYS A 63 3.47 -2.39 4.91
N MET A 64 2.61 -1.49 5.37
CA MET A 64 1.49 -0.96 4.60
C MET A 64 1.85 0.39 3.99
N PHE A 65 1.61 0.55 2.69
CA PHE A 65 1.84 1.80 1.96
C PHE A 65 0.53 2.29 1.34
N PHE A 66 0.13 3.51 1.68
CA PHE A 66 -1.06 4.13 1.09
C PHE A 66 -0.64 5.38 0.32
N VAL A 67 -0.82 5.35 -1.00
CA VAL A 67 -0.32 6.39 -1.91
C VAL A 67 -1.49 7.11 -2.58
N GLN A 68 -1.72 8.33 -2.12
CA GLN A 68 -2.60 9.30 -2.76
C GLN A 68 -1.72 10.25 -3.59
N ALA A 69 -1.50 9.90 -4.84
CA ALA A 69 -0.78 10.71 -5.80
C ALA A 69 -1.21 10.34 -7.21
N CYS A 70 -1.25 11.30 -8.13
CA CYS A 70 -1.51 11.01 -9.54
C CYS A 70 -0.46 10.06 -10.10
N ARG A 71 -0.86 9.18 -11.02
CA ARG A 71 0.02 8.23 -11.71
C ARG A 71 0.00 8.42 -13.22
N GLY A 72 -0.51 9.57 -13.65
CA GLY A 72 -0.68 10.03 -15.02
C GLY A 72 -1.77 11.11 -15.05
N ASP A 73 -2.10 11.56 -16.25
CA ASP A 73 -3.00 12.70 -16.50
C ASP A 73 -4.37 12.27 -17.02
N GLU A 74 -4.58 10.96 -17.24
CA GLU A 74 -5.87 10.45 -17.69
C GLU A 74 -6.90 10.64 -16.58
N THR A 75 -7.93 11.41 -16.89
CA THR A 75 -9.07 11.58 -15.98
C THR A 75 -10.06 10.46 -16.28
N ASP A 76 -10.37 9.65 -15.27
CA ASP A 76 -11.44 8.67 -15.37
C ASP A 76 -12.76 9.41 -15.61
N ARG A 77 -13.44 9.10 -16.72
CA ARG A 77 -14.71 9.72 -17.09
C ARG A 77 -15.90 9.07 -16.40
N GLY A 78 -15.68 7.98 -15.67
CA GLY A 78 -16.72 7.16 -15.08
C GLY A 78 -17.51 6.39 -16.14
N VAL A 79 -18.31 5.44 -15.65
CA VAL A 79 -19.30 4.70 -16.44
C VAL A 79 -20.58 4.61 -15.63
N ASP A 80 -21.73 4.52 -16.31
CA ASP A 80 -23.00 4.28 -15.63
C ASP A 80 -22.95 2.94 -14.88
N GLN A 81 -23.41 2.95 -13.63
CA GLN A 81 -23.44 1.77 -12.78
C GLN A 81 -24.37 0.72 -13.40
N GLN A 82 -23.81 -0.41 -13.83
CA GLN A 82 -24.60 -1.60 -14.18
C GLN A 82 -24.73 -2.47 -12.93
N ASP A 83 -25.97 -2.77 -12.54
CA ASP A 83 -26.25 -3.69 -11.43
C ASP A 83 -25.73 -5.09 -11.79
N GLY A 84 -24.55 -5.43 -11.28
CA GLY A 84 -23.89 -6.70 -11.52
C GLY A 84 -24.67 -7.85 -10.89
N ARG A 85 -25.10 -8.82 -11.70
CA ARG A 85 -25.72 -10.06 -11.22
C ARG A 85 -24.75 -10.84 -10.32
N SER A 86 -25.28 -11.32 -9.21
CA SER A 86 -24.57 -12.13 -8.22
C SER A 86 -24.02 -13.44 -8.81
N HIS A 87 -22.81 -13.79 -8.34
CA HIS A 87 -22.13 -15.09 -8.42
C HIS A 87 -21.24 -15.41 -9.63
N ALA A 88 -19.96 -15.61 -9.33
CA ALA A 88 -19.22 -16.80 -9.72
C ALA A 88 -18.13 -17.07 -8.66
N GLY A 89 -18.08 -18.29 -8.13
CA GLY A 89 -17.08 -18.72 -7.15
C GLY A 89 -15.67 -18.71 -7.75
N SER A 90 -14.69 -18.38 -6.93
CA SER A 90 -13.27 -18.53 -7.28
C SER A 90 -12.90 -20.01 -7.37
N PRO A 91 -12.21 -20.47 -8.42
CA PRO A 91 -11.48 -21.72 -8.35
C PRO A 91 -10.27 -21.51 -7.43
N GLY A 92 -10.15 -22.37 -6.41
CA GLY A 92 -9.05 -22.35 -5.45
C GLY A 92 -7.70 -22.50 -6.15
N CYS A 93 -6.72 -21.72 -5.72
CA CYS A 93 -5.33 -21.93 -6.06
C CYS A 93 -4.79 -23.13 -5.26
N GLU A 94 -4.10 -24.03 -5.95
CA GLU A 94 -3.46 -25.20 -5.36
C GLU A 94 -2.26 -24.78 -4.50
N GLU A 95 -2.25 -25.24 -3.25
CA GLU A 95 -1.09 -25.16 -2.36
C GLU A 95 -0.10 -26.27 -2.72
N SER A 96 1.18 -25.92 -2.89
CA SER A 96 2.25 -26.89 -3.09
C SER A 96 2.98 -27.12 -1.76
N ASP A 97 2.83 -28.31 -1.22
CA ASP A 97 3.60 -28.79 -0.06
C ASP A 97 5.05 -29.11 -0.49
N ALA A 98 6.02 -28.42 0.11
CA ALA A 98 7.42 -28.83 0.10
C ALA A 98 7.84 -29.24 1.51
N GLY A 99 7.93 -30.56 1.71
CA GLY A 99 8.30 -31.18 2.97
C GLY A 99 9.79 -31.09 3.34
N ARG A 100 9.99 -31.06 4.65
CA ARG A 100 11.14 -31.47 5.50
C ARG A 100 12.41 -30.60 5.53
N GLN A 101 12.40 -29.76 6.56
CA GLN A 101 13.43 -29.41 7.56
C GLN A 101 14.89 -29.93 7.36
N GLU A 102 15.76 -28.97 7.03
CA GLU A 102 17.10 -28.81 7.62
C GLU A 102 17.19 -27.34 8.12
N LEU A 103 18.02 -27.07 9.13
CA LEU A 103 18.32 -25.71 9.66
C LEU A 103 19.12 -24.87 8.65
N LEU A 104 18.60 -24.75 7.43
CA LEU A 104 19.03 -23.76 6.46
C LEU A 104 18.44 -22.44 6.93
N LYS A 105 19.29 -21.41 7.11
CA LYS A 105 18.81 -20.03 7.32
C LYS A 105 17.82 -19.71 6.20
N MET A 106 16.51 -19.78 6.48
CA MET A 106 15.49 -19.45 5.48
C MET A 106 15.74 -18.03 5.01
N ARG A 107 16.09 -17.85 3.73
CA ARG A 107 16.29 -16.54 3.15
C ARG A 107 14.91 -15.98 2.81
N LEU A 108 14.48 -14.96 3.53
CA LEU A 108 13.27 -14.22 3.19
C LEU A 108 13.48 -13.49 1.85
N PRO A 109 12.45 -13.39 0.99
CA PRO A 109 12.47 -12.46 -0.13
C PRO A 109 12.79 -11.05 0.37
N THR A 110 13.59 -10.29 -0.39
CA THR A 110 13.98 -8.93 0.02
C THR A 110 12.75 -8.05 0.23
N ARG A 111 11.71 -8.21 -0.61
CA ARG A 111 10.44 -7.48 -0.53
C ARG A 111 9.30 -8.43 -0.22
N SER A 112 9.18 -8.85 1.04
CA SER A 112 8.01 -9.56 1.55
C SER A 112 7.26 -8.70 2.58
N ASP A 113 6.06 -9.14 2.95
CA ASP A 113 5.22 -8.53 3.99
C ASP A 113 4.83 -7.07 3.67
N MET A 114 4.76 -6.70 2.39
CA MET A 114 4.36 -5.38 1.93
C MET A 114 2.98 -5.42 1.28
N ILE A 115 2.11 -4.46 1.61
CA ILE A 115 0.86 -4.22 0.91
C ILE A 115 0.75 -2.76 0.50
N CYS A 116 0.35 -2.49 -0.73
CA CYS A 116 0.30 -1.15 -1.30
C CYS A 116 -1.11 -0.84 -1.82
N GLY A 117 -1.74 0.19 -1.26
CA GLY A 117 -2.96 0.79 -1.77
C GLY A 117 -2.65 2.06 -2.54
N TYR A 118 -3.19 2.19 -3.75
CA TYR A 118 -3.04 3.37 -4.60
C TYR A 118 -4.40 4.01 -4.83
N ALA A 119 -4.47 5.34 -4.73
CA ALA A 119 -5.70 6.08 -4.97
C ALA A 119 -6.19 6.03 -6.43
N CYS A 120 -5.31 5.69 -7.36
CA CYS A 120 -5.65 5.60 -8.77
C CYS A 120 -4.84 4.51 -9.47
N LEU A 121 -5.38 4.06 -10.60
CA LEU A 121 -4.69 3.14 -11.49
C LEU A 121 -3.49 3.81 -12.16
N LYS A 122 -2.59 3.00 -12.70
CA LYS A 122 -1.48 3.51 -13.50
C LYS A 122 -2.05 4.28 -14.71
N GLY A 123 -1.47 5.44 -15.01
CA GLY A 123 -1.92 6.32 -16.10
C GLY A 123 -2.98 7.34 -15.70
N THR A 124 -3.67 7.16 -14.57
CA THR A 124 -4.80 8.02 -14.19
C THR A 124 -4.47 9.02 -13.08
N ALA A 125 -5.29 10.07 -13.00
CA ALA A 125 -5.21 11.10 -11.98
C ALA A 125 -5.93 10.67 -10.68
N ALA A 126 -5.36 11.02 -9.53
CA ALA A 126 -5.96 10.71 -8.24
C ALA A 126 -6.97 11.81 -7.84
N MET A 127 -8.23 11.42 -7.67
CA MET A 127 -9.34 12.37 -7.46
C MET A 127 -9.39 12.95 -6.05
N ARG A 128 -9.81 14.22 -5.95
CA ARG A 128 -9.96 14.95 -4.69
C ARG A 128 -11.11 15.94 -4.75
N ASN A 129 -11.92 15.99 -3.69
CA ASN A 129 -12.85 17.08 -3.46
C ASN A 129 -12.14 18.26 -2.77
N THR A 130 -12.38 19.48 -3.22
CA THR A 130 -11.75 20.69 -2.66
C THR A 130 -12.16 21.03 -1.23
N LYS A 131 -13.32 20.55 -0.77
CA LYS A 131 -13.85 20.75 0.58
C LYS A 131 -13.66 19.52 1.48
N ARG A 132 -13.89 18.31 0.95
CA ARG A 132 -13.87 17.05 1.72
C ARG A 132 -12.52 16.34 1.74
N GLY A 133 -11.61 16.66 0.81
CA GLY A 133 -10.32 15.98 0.69
C GLY A 133 -10.34 14.83 -0.31
N SER A 134 -9.40 13.89 -0.16
CA SER A 134 -9.25 12.76 -1.09
C SER A 134 -10.36 11.74 -0.88
N TRP A 135 -11.02 11.32 -1.97
CA TRP A 135 -12.05 10.28 -1.93
C TRP A 135 -11.46 8.96 -1.44
N TYR A 136 -10.29 8.59 -1.95
CA TYR A 136 -9.58 7.39 -1.54
C TYR A 136 -9.24 7.38 -0.05
N ILE A 137 -8.68 8.46 0.48
CA ILE A 137 -8.28 8.52 1.90
C ILE A 137 -9.51 8.57 2.82
N GLU A 138 -10.58 9.25 2.41
CA GLU A 138 -11.84 9.26 3.14
C GLU A 138 -12.44 7.85 3.23
N ALA A 139 -12.57 7.15 2.10
CA ALA A 139 -13.07 5.78 2.06
C ALA A 139 -12.16 4.80 2.83
N LEU A 140 -10.84 4.93 2.69
CA LEU A 140 -9.87 4.11 3.42
C LEU A 140 -10.01 4.29 4.93
N ALA A 141 -10.09 5.53 5.41
CA ALA A 141 -10.25 5.81 6.83
C ALA A 141 -11.58 5.28 7.36
N GLN A 142 -12.67 5.41 6.59
CA GLN A 142 -13.97 4.88 6.96
C GLN A 142 -13.93 3.36 7.12
N VAL A 143 -13.47 2.63 6.10
CA VAL A 143 -13.38 1.16 6.14
C VAL A 143 -12.54 0.68 7.31
N PHE A 144 -11.36 1.26 7.53
CA PHE A 144 -10.50 0.87 8.66
C PHE A 144 -11.15 1.18 10.01
N SER A 145 -11.88 2.29 10.14
CA SER A 145 -12.57 2.63 11.38
C SER A 145 -13.71 1.65 11.72
N GLU A 146 -14.35 1.08 10.69
CA GLU A 146 -15.50 0.19 10.85
C GLU A 146 -15.08 -1.29 10.96
N ARG A 147 -14.01 -1.71 10.28
CA ARG A 147 -13.71 -3.13 10.00
C ARG A 147 -12.35 -3.62 10.48
N ALA A 148 -11.49 -2.76 11.01
CA ALA A 148 -10.14 -3.17 11.43
C ALA A 148 -10.13 -4.18 12.61
N CYS A 149 -11.24 -4.33 13.34
CA CYS A 149 -11.36 -5.27 14.44
C CYS A 149 -11.68 -6.71 14.01
N ASP A 150 -12.20 -6.92 12.80
CA ASP A 150 -12.76 -8.22 12.39
C ASP A 150 -12.40 -8.65 10.95
N THR A 151 -11.76 -7.79 10.17
CA THR A 151 -11.52 -8.02 8.75
C THR A 151 -10.03 -7.89 8.42
N HIS A 152 -9.49 -8.81 7.62
CA HIS A 152 -8.09 -8.73 7.19
C HIS A 152 -7.87 -7.50 6.30
N VAL A 153 -6.67 -6.90 6.40
CA VAL A 153 -6.33 -5.67 5.66
C VAL A 153 -6.52 -5.82 4.16
N ALA A 154 -6.14 -6.96 3.57
CA ALA A 154 -6.34 -7.20 2.14
C ALA A 154 -7.82 -7.15 1.75
N ASP A 155 -8.70 -7.76 2.54
CA ASP A 155 -10.14 -7.77 2.30
C ASP A 155 -10.74 -6.38 2.52
N MET A 156 -10.30 -5.65 3.56
CA MET A 156 -10.68 -4.26 3.77
C MET A 156 -10.35 -3.41 2.54
N LEU A 157 -9.15 -3.55 1.97
CA LEU A 157 -8.74 -2.76 0.80
C LEU A 157 -9.58 -3.05 -0.45
N VAL A 158 -10.16 -4.24 -0.59
CA VAL A 158 -11.11 -4.55 -1.66
C VAL A 158 -12.43 -3.78 -1.48
N THR A 159 -12.83 -3.52 -0.23
CA THR A 159 -14.06 -2.78 0.07
C THR A 159 -13.90 -1.26 0.02
N VAL A 160 -12.67 -0.75 -0.13
CA VAL A 160 -12.43 0.69 -0.30
C VAL A 160 -12.88 1.10 -1.69
N THR A 161 -14.11 1.62 -1.78
CA THR A 161 -14.68 2.21 -2.99
C THR A 161 -14.65 3.73 -2.86
N ALA A 162 -14.03 4.39 -3.83
CA ALA A 162 -13.81 5.83 -3.87
C ALA A 162 -14.35 6.43 -5.17
#